data_AF-A0A3B8Z1N3-F1
#
_entry.id   AF-A0A3B8Z1N3-F1
#
_cell.length_a   1.000
_cell.length_b   1.000
_cell.length_c   1.000
_cell.angle_alpha   90.00
_cell.angle_beta   90.00
_cell.angle_gamma   90.00
#
_symmetry.space_group_name_H-M   'P 1'
#
loop_
_entity.id
_entity.type
_entity.pdbx_description
1 polymer ?
#
loop_
_entity_poly.entity_id
_entity_poly.type
_entity_poly.pdbx_seq_one_letter_code
_entity_poly.pdbx_strand_id
1 'polypeptide(L)' 'ELPYILRNVAKDSPSRPEFLAISGQMQVPFLRDPNTGQALFESAEIIDYLQETYGETE' A
#
# COMPACT_ATOMS: atom_id res chain seq x y z
N GLU A 1 -9.98 -13.38 3.23
CA GLU A 1 -9.82 -11.94 2.90
C GLU A 1 -9.08 -11.24 4.04
N LEU A 2 -8.11 -10.38 3.73
CA LEU A 2 -7.34 -9.63 4.72
C LEU A 2 -8.04 -8.30 5.05
N PRO A 3 -8.14 -7.90 6.32
CA PRO A 3 -8.69 -6.59 6.67
C PRO A 3 -7.73 -5.47 6.23
N TYR A 4 -8.24 -4.46 5.52
CA TYR A 4 -7.46 -3.32 5.06
C TYR A 4 -8.26 -2.02 5.13
N ILE A 5 -7.54 -0.88 5.15
CA ILE A 5 -8.13 0.46 5.05
C ILE A 5 -7.74 1.04 3.69
N LEU A 6 -8.72 1.28 2.83
CA LEU A 6 -8.52 1.95 1.55
C LEU A 6 -8.50 3.48 1.74
N ARG A 7 -7.42 4.13 1.30
CA ARG A 7 -7.36 5.60 1.19
C ARG A 7 -7.20 6.00 -0.27
N ASN A 8 -8.24 6.62 -0.83
CA ASN A 8 -8.22 7.10 -2.20
C ASN A 8 -7.45 8.42 -2.32
N VAL A 9 -6.54 8.50 -3.30
CA VAL A 9 -5.70 9.68 -3.56
C VAL A 9 -5.90 10.14 -5.00
N ALA A 10 -7.12 10.62 -5.30
CA ALA A 10 -7.45 11.11 -6.63
C ALA A 10 -6.56 12.28 -7.06
N LYS A 11 -6.53 12.55 -8.37
CA LYS A 11 -5.89 13.75 -8.91
C LYS A 11 -6.52 14.99 -8.25
N ASP A 12 -5.68 15.90 -7.79
CA ASP A 12 -6.07 17.14 -7.08
C ASP A 12 -6.78 16.95 -5.71
N SER A 13 -6.76 15.75 -5.12
CA SER A 13 -7.34 15.57 -3.79
C SER A 13 -6.51 16.25 -2.69
N PRO A 14 -7.15 16.76 -1.62
CA PRO A 14 -6.45 17.32 -0.46
C PRO A 14 -5.61 16.27 0.29
N SER A 15 -5.77 14.98 -0.01
CA SER A 15 -5.00 13.88 0.59
C SER A 15 -3.64 13.67 -0.07
N ARG A 16 -3.35 14.29 -1.21
CA ARG A 16 -2.05 14.15 -1.91
C ARG A 16 -0.84 14.61 -1.09
N PRO A 17 -0.89 15.75 -0.36
CA PRO A 17 0.22 16.16 0.49
C PRO A 17 0.46 15.18 1.64
N GLU A 18 -0.60 14.68 2.28
CA GLU A 18 -0.49 13.66 3.33
C GLU A 18 0.10 12.37 2.77
N PHE A 19 -0.37 11.93 1.61
CA PHE A 19 0.18 10.76 0.91
C PHE A 19 1.67 10.92 0.64
N LEU A 20 2.09 12.04 0.04
CA LEU A 20 3.49 12.35 -0.22
C LEU A 20 4.37 12.33 1.03
N ALA A 21 3.88 12.85 2.14
CA ALA A 21 4.61 12.84 3.40
C ALA A 21 4.86 11.42 3.94
N ILE A 22 3.96 10.48 3.62
CA ILE A 22 4.03 9.08 4.07
C ILE A 22 4.82 8.22 3.08
N SER A 23 4.57 8.37 1.79
CA SER A 23 5.08 7.50 0.73
C SER A 23 6.41 8.01 0.14
N GLY A 24 6.68 9.32 0.24
CA GLY A 24 7.86 9.97 -0.33
C GLY A 24 7.75 10.28 -1.83
N GLN A 25 6.78 9.71 -2.55
CA GLN A 25 6.59 9.93 -3.98
C GLN A 25 5.13 9.80 -4.43
N MET A 26 4.74 10.55 -5.48
CA MET A 26 3.39 10.49 -6.06
C MET A 26 3.24 9.29 -7.00
N GLN A 27 3.36 8.08 -6.47
CA GLN A 27 3.11 6.85 -7.20
C GLN A 27 2.03 6.03 -6.49
N VAL A 28 1.11 5.44 -7.24
CA VAL A 28 0.07 4.55 -6.74
C VAL A 28 -0.02 3.33 -7.67
N PRO A 29 -0.39 2.14 -7.18
CA PRO A 29 -0.76 1.81 -5.80
C PRO A 29 0.38 1.91 -4.78
N PHE A 30 0.05 1.93 -3.49
CA PHE A 30 1.01 1.92 -2.38
C PHE A 30 0.45 1.10 -1.23
N LEU A 31 1.23 0.14 -0.75
CA LEU A 31 0.92 -0.66 0.43
C LEU A 31 1.81 -0.18 1.58
N ARG A 32 1.20 0.02 2.76
CA ARG A 32 1.93 0.18 4.02
C ARG A 32 1.44 -0.87 4.99
N ASP A 33 2.35 -1.73 5.42
CA ASP A 33 2.07 -2.77 6.38
C ASP A 33 2.59 -2.37 7.78
N PRO A 34 1.70 -2.09 8.75
CA PRO A 34 2.12 -1.76 10.10
C PRO A 34 2.64 -2.97 10.90
N ASN A 35 2.33 -4.21 10.51
CA ASN A 35 2.76 -5.40 11.24
C ASN A 35 4.24 -5.69 11.02
N THR A 36 4.72 -5.45 9.79
CA THR A 36 6.11 -5.71 9.38
C THR A 36 6.94 -4.44 9.19
N GLY A 37 6.27 -3.27 9.13
CA GLY A 37 6.91 -1.99 8.82
C GLY A 37 7.21 -1.79 7.32
N GLN A 38 6.75 -2.69 6.46
CA GLN A 38 7.06 -2.65 5.04
C GLN A 38 6.22 -1.59 4.29
N ALA A 39 6.80 -1.02 3.22
CA ALA A 39 6.16 -0.05 2.36
C ALA A 39 6.56 -0.30 0.90
N LEU A 40 5.56 -0.50 0.01
CA LEU A 40 5.76 -0.92 -1.38
C LEU A 40 4.89 -0.12 -2.35
N PHE A 41 5.31 0.01 -3.60
CA PHE A 41 4.54 0.68 -4.66
C PHE A 41 4.14 -0.21 -5.83
N GLU A 42 5.05 -1.05 -6.33
CA GLU A 42 4.78 -1.83 -7.54
C GLU A 42 3.68 -2.85 -7.27
N SER A 43 2.65 -2.86 -8.10
CA SER A 43 1.49 -3.74 -7.88
C SER A 43 1.85 -5.22 -7.88
N ALA A 44 2.81 -5.63 -8.73
CA ALA A 44 3.32 -6.99 -8.74
C ALA A 44 3.99 -7.35 -7.41
N GLU A 45 4.92 -6.52 -6.94
CA GLU A 45 5.61 -6.72 -5.67
C GLU A 45 4.64 -6.72 -4.48
N ILE A 46 3.61 -5.85 -4.50
CA ILE A 46 2.56 -5.83 -3.48
C ILE A 46 1.80 -7.16 -3.45
N ILE A 47 1.46 -7.71 -4.62
CA ILE A 47 0.72 -8.98 -4.71
C ILE A 47 1.59 -10.13 -4.20
N ASP A 48 2.82 -10.25 -4.70
CA ASP A 48 3.78 -11.27 -4.26
C ASP A 48 3.99 -11.18 -2.74
N TYR A 49 4.27 -9.98 -2.21
CA TYR A 49 4.44 -9.76 -0.77
C TYR A 49 3.24 -10.21 0.06
N LEU A 50 2.02 -9.85 -0.37
CA LEU A 50 0.79 -10.22 0.35
C LEU A 50 0.57 -11.73 0.33
N GLN A 51 0.87 -12.41 -0.78
CA GLN A 51 0.78 -13.87 -0.87
C GLN A 51 1.86 -14.55 -0.02
N GLU A 52 3.10 -14.08 -0.07
CA GLU A 52 4.19 -14.66 0.72
C GLU A 52 4.02 -14.45 2.22
N THR A 53 3.51 -13.28 2.63
CA THR A 53 3.41 -12.90 4.05
C THR A 53 2.11 -13.37 4.70
N TYR A 54 1.01 -13.34 3.95
CA TYR A 54 -0.34 -13.57 4.47
C TYR A 54 -1.15 -14.56 3.64
N GLY A 55 -0.60 -15.09 2.55
CA GLY A 55 -1.23 -16.15 1.78
C GLY A 55 -1.29 -17.41 2.63
N GLU A 56 -2.49 -17.95 2.79
CA GLU A 56 -2.68 -19.25 3.40
C GLU A 56 -2.21 -20.32 2.41
N THR A 57 -1.21 -21.11 2.79
CA THR A 57 -0.99 -22.42 2.16
C THR A 57 -2.12 -23.34 2.64
N GLU A 58 -3.04 -23.68 1.75
CA GLU A 58 -3.85 -24.88 1.90
C GLU A 58 -2.98 -26.15 1.79
#